data_AF-A0A7J8UFA6-F1
#
_entry.id   AF-A0A7J8UFA6-F1
#
_cell.length_a   1.000
_cell.length_b   1.000
_cell.length_c   1.000
_cell.angle_alpha   90.00
_cell.angle_beta   90.00
_cell.angle_gamma   90.00
#
_symmetry.space_group_name_H-M   'P 1'
#
loop_
_entity.id
_entity.type
_entity.pdbx_description
1 polymer ?
#
loop_
_entity_poly.entity_id
_entity_poly.type
_entity_poly.pdbx_seq_one_letter_code
_entity_poly.pdbx_strand_id
1 'polypeptide(L)' 'CQSSEQDRSTIGAIIKDIQEIKVIFNSIGFCHIPRTENTYAHLVATEALKKREGHYLVGAVPNIVRRAVEGERLRYQN' A
#
# COMPACT_ATOMS: atom_id res chain seq x y z
N CYS A 1 -9.54 -7.36 14.40
CA CYS A 1 -9.71 -6.53 13.19
C CYS A 1 -11.10 -5.88 13.07
N GLN A 2 -11.85 -5.74 14.17
CA GLN A 2 -13.14 -5.05 14.20
C GLN A 2 -13.06 -3.89 15.21
N SER A 3 -12.13 -2.95 14.99
CA SER A 3 -12.27 -1.66 15.65
C SER A 3 -13.42 -0.94 14.94
N SER A 4 -14.56 -0.86 15.62
CA SER A 4 -15.81 -0.23 15.16
C SER A 4 -15.72 1.27 14.92
N GLU A 5 -14.54 1.87 15.05
CA GLU A 5 -14.27 3.30 14.90
C GLU A 5 -13.58 3.65 13.59
N GLN A 6 -13.46 2.72 12.65
CA GLN A 6 -13.09 3.11 11.28
C GLN A 6 -14.31 3.80 10.68
N ASP A 7 -14.31 5.13 10.79
CA ASP A 7 -15.44 6.00 10.52
C ASP A 7 -15.98 5.69 9.12
N ARG A 8 -17.22 5.20 9.03
CA ARG A 8 -17.85 4.78 7.76
C ARG A 8 -17.80 5.92 6.72
N SER A 9 -17.78 7.17 7.20
CA SER A 9 -17.57 8.38 6.41
C SER A 9 -16.23 8.37 5.64
N THR A 10 -15.15 7.91 6.28
CA THR A 10 -13.80 7.86 5.69
C THR A 10 -13.74 6.85 4.56
N ILE A 11 -14.31 5.66 4.74
CA ILE A 11 -14.36 4.63 3.68
C ILE A 11 -15.16 5.14 2.49
N GLY A 12 -16.32 5.78 2.74
CA GLY A 12 -17.14 6.37 1.69
C GLY A 12 -16.39 7.45 0.89
N ALA A 13 -15.65 8.32 1.56
CA ALA A 13 -14.82 9.34 0.93
C ALA A 13 -13.74 8.71 0.03
N ILE A 14 -13.00 7.72 0.54
CA ILE A 14 -11.98 7.00 -0.23
C ILE A 14 -12.58 6.35 -1.49
N ILE A 15 -13.74 5.69 -1.36
CA ILE A 15 -14.42 5.06 -2.50
C ILE A 15 -14.81 6.12 -3.54
N LYS A 16 -15.37 7.26 -3.09
CA LYS A 16 -15.75 8.36 -3.96
C LYS A 16 -14.54 8.89 -4.74
N ASP A 17 -13.43 9.17 -4.05
CA ASP A 17 -12.20 9.66 -4.67
C ASP A 17 -11.67 8.67 -5.71
N ILE A 18 -11.69 7.36 -5.42
CA ILE A 18 -11.30 6.31 -6.38
C ILE A 18 -12.18 6.35 -7.63
N GLN A 19 -13.51 6.50 -7.48
CA GLN A 19 -14.41 6.56 -8.63
C GLN A 19 -14.19 7.83 -9.47
N GLU A 20 -13.92 8.96 -8.83
CA GLU A 20 -13.62 10.23 -9.51
C GLU A 20 -12.28 10.16 -10.26
N ILE A 21 -11.25 9.54 -9.68
CA ILE A 21 -9.92 9.41 -10.29
C ILE A 21 -9.91 8.32 -11.38
N LYS A 22 -10.75 7.29 -11.26
CA LYS A 22 -10.82 6.17 -12.21
C LYS A 22 -11.02 6.61 -13.66
N VAL A 23 -11.70 7.73 -13.91
CA VAL A 23 -11.98 8.24 -15.26
C VAL A 23 -10.72 8.57 -16.08
N ILE A 24 -9.58 8.76 -15.42
CA ILE A 24 -8.29 9.03 -16.06
C ILE A 24 -7.71 7.75 -16.71
N PHE A 25 -8.19 6.58 -16.32
CA PHE A 25 -7.69 5.29 -16.79
C PHE A 25 -8.64 4.69 -17.83
N ASN A 26 -8.08 4.18 -18.94
CA ASN A 26 -8.86 3.48 -19.96
C ASN A 26 -9.51 2.19 -19.41
N SER A 27 -8.84 1.51 -18.50
CA SER A 27 -9.37 0.38 -17.73
C SER A 27 -8.65 0.27 -16.38
N ILE A 28 -9.37 -0.21 -15.35
CA ILE A 28 -8.80 -0.47 -14.02
C ILE A 28 -9.36 -1.80 -13.49
N GLY A 29 -8.50 -2.59 -12.87
CA GLY A 29 -8.86 -3.84 -12.21
C GLY A 29 -8.29 -3.86 -10.80
N PHE A 30 -9.04 -4.46 -9.87
CA PHE A 30 -8.61 -4.67 -8.50
C PHE A 30 -8.51 -6.17 -8.25
N CYS A 31 -7.30 -6.64 -7.94
CA CYS A 31 -7.03 -8.05 -7.65
C CYS A 31 -6.59 -8.18 -6.20
N HIS A 32 -7.10 -9.20 -5.52
CA HIS A 32 -6.57 -9.57 -4.22
C HIS A 32 -5.21 -10.25 -4.41
N ILE A 33 -4.17 -9.72 -3.76
CA ILE A 33 -2.82 -10.28 -3.77
C ILE A 33 -2.45 -10.67 -2.33
N PRO A 34 -1.96 -11.91 -2.10
CA PRO A 34 -1.48 -12.32 -0.78
C PRO A 34 -0.40 -11.39 -0.24
N ARG A 35 -0.36 -11.20 1.09
CA ARG A 35 0.62 -10.30 1.72
C ARG A 35 2.07 -10.63 1.36
N THR A 36 2.40 -11.91 1.23
CA THR A 36 3.73 -12.41 0.85
C THR A 36 4.15 -12.02 -0.56
N GLU A 37 3.19 -11.74 -1.44
CA GLU A 37 3.42 -11.27 -2.80
C GLU A 37 3.34 -9.74 -2.89
N ASN A 38 2.69 -9.10 -1.90
CA ASN A 38 2.55 -7.64 -1.81
C ASN A 38 3.55 -6.98 -0.84
N THR A 39 4.72 -7.60 -0.65
CA THR A 39 5.73 -7.18 0.34
C THR A 39 6.22 -5.75 0.11
N TYR A 40 6.41 -5.34 -1.14
CA TYR A 40 6.84 -3.97 -1.47
C TYR A 40 5.83 -2.93 -0.96
N ALA A 41 4.55 -3.07 -1.27
CA ALA A 41 3.53 -2.10 -0.83
C ALA A 41 3.44 -2.06 0.70
N HIS A 42 3.52 -3.22 1.36
CA HIS A 42 3.52 -3.30 2.81
C HIS A 42 4.68 -2.54 3.45
N LEU A 43 5.90 -2.75 2.96
CA LEU A 43 7.09 -2.09 3.48
C LEU A 43 7.13 -0.60 3.16
N VAL A 44 6.71 -0.19 1.96
CA VAL A 44 6.56 1.23 1.61
C VAL A 44 5.62 1.93 2.60
N ALA A 45 4.44 1.35 2.85
CA ALA A 45 3.48 1.92 3.79
C ALA A 45 4.01 1.97 5.22
N THR A 46 4.73 0.92 5.63
CA THR A 46 5.35 0.84 6.96
C THR A 46 6.43 1.90 7.17
N GLU A 47 7.30 2.10 6.18
CA GLU A 47 8.37 3.11 6.27
C GLU A 47 7.83 4.54 6.23
N ALA A 48 6.84 4.83 5.38
CA ALA A 48 6.19 6.13 5.35
C ALA A 48 5.50 6.45 6.69
N LEU A 49 4.82 5.47 7.28
CA LEU A 49 4.19 5.60 8.60
C LEU A 49 5.21 5.89 9.70
N LYS A 50 6.34 5.17 9.74
CA LYS A 50 7.43 5.41 10.71
C LYS A 50 7.96 6.84 10.61
N LYS A 51 8.04 7.38 9.41
CA LYS A 51 8.52 8.74 9.13
C LYS A 51 7.44 9.81 9.22
N ARG A 52 6.17 9.43 9.44
CA ARG A 52 5.00 10.32 9.40
C ARG A 52 4.88 11.08 8.06
N GLU A 53 5.27 10.43 6.98
CA GLU A 53 5.14 10.98 5.63
C GLU A 53 3.69 10.86 5.15
N GLY A 54 3.15 11.93 4.57
CA GLY A 54 1.78 11.93 4.00
C GLY A 54 1.68 11.25 2.64
N HIS A 55 2.81 10.86 2.05
CA HIS A 55 2.88 10.16 0.77
C HIS A 55 3.62 8.83 0.96
N TYR A 56 3.14 7.79 0.29
CA TYR A 56 3.71 6.46 0.40
C TYR A 56 4.85 6.25 -0.61
N LEU A 57 4.63 6.64 -1.87
CA LEU A 57 5.59 6.43 -2.96
C LEU A 57 5.62 7.66 -3.88
N VAL A 58 6.81 8.18 -4.15
CA VAL A 58 7.03 9.28 -5.09
C VAL A 58 8.12 8.87 -6.08
N GLY A 59 7.75 8.72 -7.34
CA GLY A 59 8.67 8.33 -8.42
C GLY A 59 9.07 6.85 -8.36
N ALA A 60 9.99 6.50 -7.45
CA ALA A 60 10.61 5.17 -7.37
C ALA A 60 10.59 4.60 -5.94
N VAL A 61 10.74 3.27 -5.84
CA VAL A 61 10.78 2.57 -4.55
C VAL A 61 11.97 3.04 -3.71
N PRO A 62 11.76 3.46 -2.45
CA PRO A 62 12.86 3.87 -1.57
C PRO A 62 13.89 2.76 -1.37
N ASN A 63 15.18 3.10 -1.39
CA ASN A 63 16.27 2.14 -1.19
C ASN A 63 16.19 1.37 0.14
N ILE A 64 15.61 1.98 1.18
CA ILE A 64 15.37 1.32 2.47
C ILE A 64 14.37 0.15 2.31
N VAL A 65 13.32 0.34 1.53
CA VAL A 65 12.32 -0.68 1.24
C VAL A 65 12.92 -1.78 0.37
N ARG A 66 13.65 -1.42 -0.69
CA ARG A 66 14.31 -2.39 -1.57
C ARG A 66 15.22 -3.34 -0.79
N ARG A 67 16.06 -2.80 0.10
CA ARG A 67 16.95 -3.59 0.96
C ARG A 67 16.17 -4.47 1.95
N ALA A 68 15.08 -3.97 2.51
CA ALA A 68 14.22 -4.75 3.40
C ALA A 68 13.56 -5.93 2.67
N VAL A 69 13.06 -5.75 1.44
CA VAL A 69 12.51 -6.84 0.63
C VAL A 69 13.57 -7.88 0.29
N GLU A 70 14.76 -7.45 -0.11
CA GLU A 70 15.90 -8.35 -0.39
C GLU A 70 16.26 -9.19 0.84
N GLY A 71 16.28 -8.57 2.03
CA GLY A 71 16.49 -9.27 3.29
C GLY A 71 15.37 -10.24 3.69
N GLU A 72 14.11 -9.88 3.45
CA GLU A 72 12.97 -10.78 3.71
C GLU A 72 12.94 -11.97 2.77
N ARG A 73 13.24 -11.79 1.47
CA ARG A 73 13.32 -12.90 0.50
C ARG A 73 14.30 -14.00 0.92
N LEU A 74 15.42 -13.63 1.53
CA LEU A 74 16.40 -14.57 2.05
C LEU A 74 15.91 -15.35 3.28
N ARG A 75 14.96 -14.80 4.05
CA ARG A 75 14.37 -15.48 5.22
C ARG A 75 13.35 -16.55 4.86
N TYR A 76 12.69 -16.43 3.71
CA TYR A 76 11.70 -17.41 3.21
C TYR A 76 12.29 -18.49 2.30
N GLN A 77 13.62 -18.48 2.08
CA GLN A 77 14.34 -19.50 1.30
C GLN A 77 15.07 -20.53 2.17
N ASN A 78 14.89 -20.49 3.50
CA ASN A 78 15.45 -21.45 4.47
C ASN A 78 14.34 -22.15 5.25
#